data_AF-A0A7C4BWJ5-F1
#
_entry.id   AF-A0A7C4BWJ5-F1
#
_cell.length_a   1.000
_cell.length_b   1.000
_cell.length_c   1.000
_cell.angle_alpha   90.00
_cell.angle_beta   90.00
_cell.angle_gamma   90.00
#
_symmetry.space_group_name_H-M   'P 1'
#
loop_
_entity.id
_entity.type
_entity.pdbx_description
1 polymer ?
#
loop_
_entity_poly.entity_id
_entity_poly.type
_entity_poly.pdbx_seq_one_letter_code
_entity_poly.pdbx_strand_id
1 'polypeptide(L)'
;MEPKTDWAPEAVQRVLALAGWPERRMELVCQPAGKTQAEEELHELQAEPSVLAGLWLYCGRFERSHSISQDLNTPEGSYWHGILHRQEPDDWNAGYWFRRAGRHPIHQELGARAAQAGFGAGRWDAEEFIRFCAAARREGAEKSKLAREIQHIEFELLLKWCLRHGKMK
;
A
#
# COMPACT_ATOMS: atom_id res chain seq x y z
N MET A 1 18.02 14.31 11.10
CA MET A 1 16.94 13.84 10.23
C MET A 1 16.62 12.44 10.71
N GLU A 2 15.54 12.27 11.48
CA GLU A 2 15.19 10.96 12.05
C GLU A 2 14.99 9.94 10.92
N PRO A 3 15.38 8.67 11.12
CA PRO A 3 15.06 7.64 10.15
C PRO A 3 13.54 7.48 10.13
N LYS A 4 12.89 7.90 9.03
CA LYS A 4 11.43 7.88 8.80
C LYS A 4 10.82 6.45 8.75
N THR A 5 11.56 5.45 9.21
CA THR A 5 11.26 4.01 9.24
C THR A 5 11.67 3.32 10.54
N ASP A 6 12.03 4.07 11.59
CA ASP A 6 12.42 3.54 12.91
C ASP A 6 11.39 2.58 13.54
N TRP A 7 10.14 2.69 13.12
CA TRP A 7 9.03 1.81 13.47
C TRP A 7 9.10 0.38 12.87
N ALA A 8 10.03 0.10 11.96
CA ALA A 8 10.19 -1.20 11.31
C ALA A 8 11.48 -1.92 11.73
N PRO A 9 11.55 -3.27 11.67
CA PRO A 9 12.80 -4.00 11.81
C PRO A 9 13.85 -3.57 10.76
N GLU A 10 15.13 -3.61 11.12
CA GLU A 10 16.24 -3.10 10.27
C GLU A 10 16.21 -3.67 8.84
N ALA A 11 15.91 -4.96 8.68
CA ALA A 11 15.80 -5.60 7.36
C ALA A 11 14.68 -4.98 6.49
N VAL A 12 13.54 -4.63 7.09
CA VAL A 12 12.44 -3.94 6.40
C VAL A 12 12.82 -2.50 6.08
N GLN A 13 13.51 -1.81 6.99
CA GLN A 13 14.03 -0.45 6.73
C GLN A 13 14.96 -0.43 5.52
N ARG A 14 15.86 -1.41 5.42
CA ARG A 14 16.78 -1.58 4.29
C ARG A 14 16.04 -1.76 2.97
N VAL A 15 15.04 -2.65 2.92
CA VAL A 15 14.20 -2.84 1.71
C VAL A 15 13.50 -1.54 1.32
N LEU A 16 12.87 -0.86 2.27
CA LEU A 16 12.16 0.40 2.03
C LEU A 16 13.11 1.49 1.49
N ALA A 17 14.29 1.64 2.11
CA ALA A 17 15.29 2.62 1.68
C ALA A 17 15.79 2.35 0.25
N LEU A 18 16.11 1.08 -0.08
CA LEU A 18 16.51 0.68 -1.43
C LEU A 18 15.40 0.88 -2.46
N ALA A 19 14.14 0.74 -2.03
CA ALA A 19 12.96 1.03 -2.84
C ALA A 19 12.58 2.53 -2.88
N GLY A 20 13.44 3.42 -2.35
CA GLY A 20 13.29 4.88 -2.44
C GLY A 20 12.36 5.49 -1.39
N TRP A 21 12.06 4.80 -0.29
CA TRP A 21 11.37 5.39 0.85
C TRP A 21 12.24 6.44 1.56
N PRO A 22 11.67 7.55 2.05
CA PRO A 22 10.26 7.98 1.95
C PRO A 22 9.96 8.83 0.71
N GLU A 23 10.93 9.23 -0.11
CA GLU A 23 10.71 10.25 -1.14
C GLU A 23 9.85 9.72 -2.29
N ARG A 24 10.00 8.44 -2.63
CA ARG A 24 9.19 7.79 -3.67
C ARG A 24 7.73 7.64 -3.21
N ARG A 25 6.82 7.85 -4.15
CA ARG A 25 5.40 7.49 -4.02
C ARG A 25 5.09 6.33 -4.96
N MET A 26 4.22 5.42 -4.52
CA MET A 26 3.70 4.39 -5.41
C MET A 26 2.86 5.03 -6.51
N GLU A 27 3.03 4.56 -7.74
CA GLU A 27 2.28 5.06 -8.90
C GLU A 27 0.80 4.71 -8.83
N LEU A 28 -0.06 5.49 -9.50
CA LEU A 28 -1.51 5.19 -9.59
C LEU A 28 -1.83 4.07 -10.58
N VAL A 29 -0.88 3.77 -11.46
CA VAL A 29 -0.93 2.67 -12.41
C VAL A 29 0.35 1.87 -12.26
N CYS A 30 0.21 0.57 -12.12
CA CYS A 30 1.30 -0.38 -12.09
C CYS A 30 2.16 -0.20 -13.34
N GLN A 31 3.48 -0.20 -13.15
CA GLN A 31 4.44 -0.18 -14.25
C GLN A 31 5.43 -1.32 -14.01
N PRO A 32 5.83 -2.06 -15.06
CA PRO A 32 6.90 -3.03 -14.93
C PRO A 32 8.15 -2.33 -14.41
N ALA A 33 8.65 -2.75 -13.26
CA ALA A 33 9.95 -2.31 -12.75
C ALA A 33 11.06 -3.24 -13.26
N GLY A 34 12.25 -2.71 -13.58
CA GLY A 34 13.45 -3.53 -13.78
C GLY A 34 13.87 -4.21 -12.47
N LYS A 35 14.77 -5.20 -12.51
CA LYS A 35 15.34 -5.80 -11.29
C LYS A 35 16.03 -4.71 -10.45
N THR A 36 15.82 -4.75 -9.13
CA THR A 36 16.40 -3.77 -8.19
C THR A 36 17.06 -4.47 -7.01
N GLN A 37 18.01 -3.81 -6.37
CA GLN A 37 18.63 -4.30 -5.13
C GLN A 37 17.59 -4.52 -4.02
N ALA A 38 16.51 -3.74 -4.00
CA ALA A 38 15.41 -3.92 -3.03
C ALA A 38 14.71 -5.28 -3.20
N GLU A 39 14.58 -5.77 -4.44
CA GLU A 39 14.00 -7.09 -4.73
C GLU A 39 14.91 -8.23 -4.29
N GLU A 40 16.23 -8.09 -4.44
CA GLU A 40 17.20 -9.09 -3.96
C GLU A 40 17.14 -9.23 -2.42
N GLU A 41 17.11 -8.10 -1.71
CA GLU A 41 16.96 -8.09 -0.24
C GLU A 41 15.60 -8.64 0.21
N LEU A 42 14.53 -8.32 -0.53
CA LEU A 42 13.19 -8.80 -0.22
C LEU A 42 13.01 -10.30 -0.48
N HIS A 43 13.79 -10.90 -1.37
CA HIS A 43 13.80 -12.35 -1.60
C HIS A 43 14.31 -13.14 -0.40
N GLU A 44 15.30 -12.60 0.31
CA GLU A 44 15.91 -13.23 1.48
C GLU A 44 15.20 -12.84 2.80
N LEU A 45 14.29 -11.85 2.74
CA LEU A 45 13.60 -11.36 3.92
C LEU A 45 12.61 -12.38 4.48
N GLN A 46 12.86 -12.82 5.71
CA GLN A 46 11.91 -13.59 6.50
C GLN A 46 10.96 -12.62 7.24
N ALA A 47 9.73 -12.51 6.75
CA ALA A 47 8.68 -11.71 7.35
C ALA A 47 7.31 -12.37 7.14
N GLU A 48 6.33 -11.92 7.91
CA GLU A 48 4.95 -12.38 7.76
C GLU A 48 4.42 -12.12 6.35
N PRO A 49 3.61 -13.03 5.78
CA PRO A 49 3.12 -12.88 4.41
C PRO A 49 2.43 -11.54 4.13
N SER A 50 1.69 -10.99 5.10
CA SER A 50 1.04 -9.68 4.95
C SER A 50 2.06 -8.52 4.87
N VAL A 51 3.23 -8.66 5.48
CA VAL A 51 4.33 -7.69 5.33
C VAL A 51 4.97 -7.84 3.95
N LEU A 52 5.24 -9.08 3.52
CA LEU A 52 5.82 -9.36 2.21
C LEU A 52 4.91 -8.87 1.07
N ALA A 53 3.59 -9.08 1.15
CA ALA A 53 2.63 -8.59 0.16
C ALA A 53 2.73 -7.07 -0.07
N GLY A 54 2.80 -6.30 1.03
CA GLY A 54 2.99 -4.85 0.98
C GLY A 54 4.35 -4.47 0.38
N LEU A 55 5.44 -5.08 0.83
CA LEU A 55 6.79 -4.74 0.33
C LEU A 55 6.95 -5.07 -1.16
N TRP A 56 6.43 -6.21 -1.63
CA TRP A 56 6.44 -6.54 -3.05
C TRP A 56 5.63 -5.54 -3.87
N LEU A 57 4.48 -5.11 -3.36
CA LEU A 57 3.66 -4.09 -4.00
C LEU A 57 4.39 -2.75 -4.10
N TYR A 58 5.03 -2.32 -3.01
CA TYR A 58 5.81 -1.10 -2.98
C TYR A 58 6.96 -1.15 -3.99
N CYS A 59 7.65 -2.28 -4.12
CA CYS A 59 8.72 -2.50 -5.10
C CYS A 59 8.20 -2.63 -6.56
N GLY A 60 6.89 -2.53 -6.81
CA GLY A 60 6.32 -2.65 -8.16
C GLY A 60 6.31 -4.08 -8.70
N ARG A 61 6.29 -5.09 -7.82
CA ARG A 61 6.22 -6.52 -8.15
C ARG A 61 4.81 -7.04 -7.91
N PHE A 62 3.92 -6.67 -8.82
CA PHE A 62 2.47 -6.91 -8.71
C PHE A 62 2.15 -8.40 -8.63
N GLU A 63 2.74 -9.24 -9.48
CA GLU A 63 2.46 -10.68 -9.51
C GLU A 63 2.85 -11.38 -8.19
N ARG A 64 3.96 -10.94 -7.57
CA ARG A 64 4.42 -11.46 -6.27
C ARG A 64 3.46 -11.03 -5.16
N SER A 65 3.10 -9.74 -5.12
CA SER A 65 2.15 -9.21 -4.15
C SER A 65 0.75 -9.84 -4.31
N HIS A 66 0.28 -9.99 -5.54
CA HIS A 66 -0.99 -10.63 -5.88
C HIS A 66 -1.02 -12.07 -5.40
N SER A 67 0.01 -12.87 -5.72
CA SER A 67 0.07 -14.28 -5.31
C SER A 67 -0.01 -14.44 -3.78
N ILE A 68 0.74 -13.62 -3.04
CA ILE A 68 0.71 -13.66 -1.58
C ILE A 68 -0.65 -13.18 -1.04
N SER A 69 -1.19 -12.09 -1.57
CA SER A 69 -2.49 -11.53 -1.14
C SER A 69 -3.65 -12.48 -1.42
N GLN A 70 -3.60 -13.20 -2.54
CA GLN A 70 -4.58 -14.20 -2.96
C GLN A 70 -4.65 -15.38 -1.97
N ASP A 71 -3.50 -15.83 -1.45
CA ASP A 71 -3.42 -16.94 -0.50
C ASP A 71 -3.72 -16.52 0.95
N LEU A 72 -3.69 -15.22 1.24
CA LEU A 72 -3.98 -14.67 2.57
C LEU A 72 -5.46 -14.42 2.79
N ASN A 73 -6.14 -15.39 3.42
CA ASN A 73 -7.53 -15.22 3.84
C ASN A 73 -7.66 -14.43 5.16
N THR A 74 -7.12 -13.20 5.17
CA THR A 74 -7.23 -12.23 6.27
C THR A 74 -7.75 -10.88 5.76
N PRO A 75 -8.21 -9.99 6.66
CA PRO A 75 -8.53 -8.61 6.30
C PRO A 75 -7.36 -7.90 5.61
N GLU A 76 -6.13 -8.07 6.08
CA GLU A 76 -4.93 -7.44 5.52
C GLU A 76 -4.58 -7.99 4.13
N GLY A 77 -4.69 -9.30 3.92
CA GLY A 77 -4.53 -9.91 2.60
C GLY A 77 -5.52 -9.34 1.59
N SER A 78 -6.80 -9.26 1.98
CA SER A 78 -7.84 -8.63 1.16
C SER A 78 -7.58 -7.13 0.95
N TYR A 79 -7.05 -6.42 1.94
CA TYR A 79 -6.74 -5.00 1.83
C TYR A 79 -5.61 -4.76 0.81
N TRP A 80 -4.50 -5.50 0.89
CA TRP A 80 -3.42 -5.42 -0.09
C TRP A 80 -3.90 -5.72 -1.50
N HIS A 81 -4.79 -6.71 -1.64
CA HIS A 81 -5.43 -7.05 -2.91
C HIS A 81 -6.24 -5.87 -3.49
N GLY A 82 -6.98 -5.15 -2.63
CA GLY A 82 -7.71 -3.95 -3.01
C GLY A 82 -6.79 -2.81 -3.50
N ILE A 83 -5.68 -2.56 -2.81
CA ILE A 83 -4.68 -1.56 -3.24
C ILE A 83 -4.07 -1.97 -4.58
N LEU A 84 -3.72 -3.26 -4.73
CA LEU A 84 -3.13 -3.81 -5.94
C LEU A 84 -4.04 -3.60 -7.16
N HIS A 85 -5.30 -4.03 -7.11
CA HIS A 85 -6.20 -3.86 -8.26
C HIS A 85 -6.52 -2.40 -8.57
N ARG A 86 -6.50 -1.51 -7.55
CA ARG A 86 -6.61 -0.07 -7.79
C ARG A 86 -5.43 0.46 -8.62
N GLN A 87 -4.24 -0.14 -8.49
CA GLN A 87 -3.07 0.14 -9.33
C GLN A 87 -3.08 -0.64 -10.66
N GLU A 88 -3.87 -1.70 -10.83
CA GLU A 88 -4.16 -2.37 -12.12
C GLU A 88 -5.30 -1.71 -12.93
N PRO A 89 -5.57 -0.43 -12.67
CA PRO A 89 -6.86 0.23 -12.91
C PRO A 89 -8.15 -0.61 -12.95
N ASP A 90 -8.29 -1.67 -12.13
CA ASP A 90 -9.51 -2.47 -12.01
C ASP A 90 -10.34 -2.03 -10.80
N ASP A 91 -11.10 -0.95 -11.00
CA ASP A 91 -11.88 -0.30 -9.94
C ASP A 91 -12.94 -1.23 -9.32
N TRP A 92 -13.55 -2.10 -10.13
CA TRP A 92 -14.59 -3.03 -9.64
C TRP A 92 -14.01 -4.09 -8.73
N ASN A 93 -12.89 -4.68 -9.13
CA ASN A 93 -12.23 -5.74 -8.37
C ASN A 93 -11.56 -5.16 -7.12
N ALA A 94 -10.96 -3.96 -7.22
CA ALA A 94 -10.48 -3.23 -6.05
C ALA A 94 -11.60 -3.04 -5.00
N GLY A 95 -12.78 -2.60 -5.42
CA GLY A 95 -13.95 -2.45 -4.54
C GLY A 95 -14.39 -3.79 -3.92
N TYR A 96 -14.39 -4.88 -4.69
CA TYR A 96 -14.69 -6.22 -4.15
C TYR A 96 -13.75 -6.61 -3.01
N TRP A 97 -12.44 -6.41 -3.17
CA TRP A 97 -11.47 -6.76 -2.15
C TRP A 97 -11.49 -5.84 -0.93
N PHE A 98 -11.72 -4.53 -1.11
CA PHE A 98 -11.94 -3.64 0.05
C PHE A 98 -13.20 -3.99 0.84
N ARG A 99 -14.29 -4.40 0.16
CA ARG A 99 -15.48 -4.91 0.86
C ARG A 99 -15.19 -6.19 1.64
N ARG A 100 -14.33 -7.07 1.11
CA ARG A 100 -13.88 -8.29 1.80
C ARG A 100 -12.97 -7.99 2.99
N ALA A 101 -12.10 -6.99 2.87
CA ALA A 101 -11.28 -6.51 3.99
C ALA A 101 -12.13 -5.93 5.13
N GLY A 102 -13.26 -5.30 4.79
CA GLY A 102 -14.22 -4.78 5.75
C GLY A 102 -13.70 -3.56 6.51
N ARG A 103 -14.17 -3.37 7.76
CA ARG A 103 -13.71 -2.26 8.60
C ARG A 103 -12.35 -2.60 9.21
N HIS A 104 -11.31 -1.87 8.80
CA HIS A 104 -9.96 -2.07 9.30
C HIS A 104 -9.60 -1.05 10.41
N PRO A 105 -8.81 -1.42 11.43
CA PRO A 105 -8.40 -0.51 12.50
C PRO A 105 -7.67 0.76 12.05
N ILE A 106 -7.02 0.74 10.88
CA ILE A 106 -6.32 1.92 10.34
C ILE A 106 -7.27 3.01 9.84
N HIS A 107 -8.56 2.70 9.58
CA HIS A 107 -9.49 3.62 8.89
C HIS A 107 -9.70 4.95 9.63
N GLN A 108 -9.61 4.94 10.97
CA GLN A 108 -9.78 6.17 11.75
C GLN A 108 -8.61 7.14 11.53
N GLU A 109 -7.38 6.65 11.66
CA GLU A 109 -6.17 7.46 11.44
C GLU A 109 -6.02 7.82 9.95
N LEU A 110 -6.28 6.87 9.07
CA LEU A 110 -6.22 7.07 7.62
C LEU A 110 -7.20 8.15 7.17
N GLY A 111 -8.45 8.13 7.64
CA GLY A 111 -9.43 9.17 7.34
C GLY A 111 -8.97 10.55 7.82
N ALA A 112 -8.46 10.65 9.04
CA ALA A 112 -7.96 11.91 9.60
C ALA A 112 -6.75 12.47 8.83
N ARG A 113 -5.74 11.64 8.56
CA ARG A 113 -4.54 12.03 7.80
C ARG A 113 -4.88 12.39 6.36
N ALA A 114 -5.80 11.67 5.74
CA ALA A 114 -6.23 11.97 4.38
C ALA A 114 -6.96 13.31 4.29
N ALA A 115 -7.84 13.62 5.24
CA ALA A 115 -8.52 14.91 5.30
C ALA A 115 -7.55 16.07 5.51
N GLN A 116 -6.55 15.90 6.37
CA GLN A 116 -5.48 16.89 6.56
C GLN A 116 -4.67 17.13 5.29
N ALA A 117 -4.47 16.09 4.46
CA ALA A 117 -3.82 16.20 3.16
C ALA A 117 -4.75 16.76 2.05
N GLY A 118 -6.04 16.99 2.34
CA GLY A 118 -7.01 17.56 1.41
C GLY A 118 -7.92 16.54 0.70
N PHE A 119 -8.03 15.31 1.21
CA PHE A 119 -8.93 14.27 0.69
C PHE A 119 -9.98 13.82 1.70
N GLY A 120 -11.26 13.90 1.31
CA GLY A 120 -12.39 13.40 2.11
C GLY A 120 -12.69 14.24 3.37
N ALA A 121 -13.62 13.76 4.18
CA ALA A 121 -14.17 14.48 5.35
C ALA A 121 -13.75 13.89 6.71
N GLY A 122 -12.60 13.19 6.76
CA GLY A 122 -12.07 12.62 8.01
C GLY A 122 -12.51 11.18 8.30
N ARG A 123 -13.47 10.64 7.55
CA ARG A 123 -13.88 9.23 7.59
C ARG A 123 -13.39 8.53 6.32
N TRP A 124 -12.61 7.46 6.46
CA TRP A 124 -12.12 6.70 5.32
C TRP A 124 -13.25 5.98 4.57
N ASP A 125 -13.24 6.10 3.24
CA ASP A 125 -14.10 5.38 2.31
C ASP A 125 -13.25 4.92 1.12
N ALA A 126 -13.04 3.61 1.01
CA ALA A 126 -12.21 3.04 -0.05
C ALA A 126 -12.83 3.21 -1.44
N GLU A 127 -14.17 3.17 -1.56
CA GLU A 127 -14.87 3.34 -2.84
C GLU A 127 -14.77 4.80 -3.31
N GLU A 128 -14.85 5.76 -2.38
CA GLU A 128 -14.56 7.16 -2.68
C GLU A 128 -13.13 7.33 -3.20
N PHE A 129 -12.15 6.70 -2.55
CA PHE A 129 -10.76 6.81 -2.95
C PHE A 129 -10.45 6.10 -4.27
N ILE A 130 -11.10 4.97 -4.57
CA ILE A 130 -11.03 4.32 -5.89
C ILE A 130 -11.49 5.29 -6.98
N ARG A 131 -12.68 5.90 -6.83
CA ARG A 131 -13.20 6.87 -7.80
C ARG A 131 -12.27 8.08 -7.96
N PHE A 132 -11.68 8.55 -6.86
CA PHE A 132 -10.72 9.63 -6.90
C PHE A 132 -9.44 9.26 -7.67
N CYS A 133 -8.88 8.07 -7.45
CA CYS A 133 -7.75 7.56 -8.23
C CYS A 133 -8.08 7.42 -9.72
N ALA A 134 -9.27 6.92 -10.05
CA ALA A 134 -9.74 6.81 -11.44
C ALA A 134 -9.82 8.18 -12.14
N ALA A 135 -10.34 9.19 -11.46
CA ALA A 135 -10.33 10.56 -11.95
C ALA A 135 -8.90 11.11 -12.06
N ALA A 136 -8.07 10.92 -11.04
CA ALA A 136 -6.69 11.40 -10.99
C ALA A 136 -5.79 10.83 -12.10
N ARG A 137 -6.06 9.61 -12.60
CA ARG A 137 -5.35 9.03 -13.76
C ARG A 137 -5.66 9.75 -15.07
N ARG A 138 -6.85 10.34 -15.20
CA ARG A 138 -7.33 11.03 -16.41
C ARG A 138 -7.01 12.53 -16.38
N GLU A 139 -6.91 13.07 -15.17
CA GLU A 139 -6.78 14.50 -14.91
C GLU A 139 -5.35 14.89 -14.53
N GLY A 140 -5.04 16.19 -14.61
CA GLY A 140 -3.67 16.71 -14.53
C GLY A 140 -2.89 16.41 -13.24
N ALA A 141 -1.61 16.81 -13.25
CA ALA A 141 -0.58 16.42 -12.29
C ALA A 141 -0.94 16.61 -10.80
N GLU A 142 -1.72 17.64 -10.44
CA GLU A 142 -2.05 17.93 -9.04
C GLU A 142 -2.95 16.86 -8.39
N LYS A 143 -3.99 16.38 -9.09
CA LYS A 143 -4.84 15.29 -8.57
C LYS A 143 -4.04 13.99 -8.45
N SER A 144 -3.18 13.72 -9.43
CA SER A 144 -2.25 12.58 -9.38
C SER A 144 -1.32 12.67 -8.18
N LYS A 145 -0.78 13.85 -7.87
CA LYS A 145 0.08 14.08 -6.71
C LYS A 145 -0.66 13.83 -5.39
N LEU A 146 -1.88 14.35 -5.24
CA LEU A 146 -2.70 14.12 -4.04
C LEU A 146 -3.04 12.62 -3.89
N ALA A 147 -3.49 11.96 -4.96
CA ALA A 147 -3.83 10.53 -4.90
C ALA A 147 -2.62 9.67 -4.49
N ARG A 148 -1.42 9.98 -5.02
CA ARG A 148 -0.17 9.31 -4.63
C ARG A 148 0.20 9.55 -3.17
N GLU A 149 -0.07 10.74 -2.63
CA GLU A 149 0.15 11.04 -1.20
C GLU A 149 -0.81 10.26 -0.30
N ILE A 150 -2.12 10.25 -0.60
CA ILE A 150 -3.09 9.48 0.17
C ILE A 150 -2.79 7.98 0.12
N GLN A 151 -2.41 7.47 -1.06
CA GLN A 151 -1.99 6.08 -1.22
C GLN A 151 -0.73 5.75 -0.39
N HIS A 152 0.20 6.68 -0.26
CA HIS A 152 1.39 6.50 0.58
C HIS A 152 1.03 6.45 2.07
N ILE A 153 0.12 7.31 2.54
CA ILE A 153 -0.41 7.28 3.91
C ILE A 153 -1.11 5.94 4.19
N GLU A 154 -1.99 5.50 3.27
CA GLU A 154 -2.69 4.21 3.37
C GLU A 154 -1.71 3.04 3.46
N PHE A 155 -0.72 3.00 2.57
CA PHE A 155 0.32 1.98 2.55
C PHE A 155 1.11 1.95 3.86
N GLU A 156 1.56 3.11 4.33
CA GLU A 156 2.34 3.24 5.56
C GLU A 156 1.59 2.67 6.77
N LEU A 157 0.32 3.06 6.92
CA LEU A 157 -0.51 2.63 8.04
C LEU A 157 -0.79 1.13 8.01
N LEU A 158 -1.08 0.58 6.83
CA LEU A 158 -1.33 -0.86 6.68
C LEU A 158 -0.06 -1.68 6.90
N LEU A 159 1.10 -1.24 6.40
CA LEU A 159 2.37 -1.91 6.62
C LEU A 159 2.77 -1.88 8.10
N LYS A 160 2.63 -0.73 8.78
CA LYS A 160 2.82 -0.60 10.23
C LYS A 160 1.91 -1.55 11.01
N TRP A 161 0.65 -1.67 10.59
CA TRP A 161 -0.29 -2.60 11.21
C TRP A 161 0.17 -4.05 11.05
N CYS A 162 0.54 -4.46 9.84
CA CYS A 162 1.02 -5.81 9.54
C CYS A 162 2.29 -6.17 10.33
N LEU A 163 3.24 -5.24 10.47
CA LEU A 163 4.46 -5.47 11.25
C LEU A 163 4.20 -5.66 12.75
N ARG A 164 3.17 -4.99 13.30
CA ARG A 164 2.83 -5.08 14.73
C ARG A 164 1.96 -6.28 15.08
N HIS A 165 1.17 -6.77 14.12
CA HIS A 165 0.15 -7.80 14.35
C HIS A 165 0.36 -9.08 13.56
N GLY A 166 1.41 -9.13 12.74
CA GLY A 166 1.86 -10.34 12.08
C GLY A 166 2.23 -11.37 13.14
N LYS A 167 1.47 -12.46 13.23
CA LYS A 167 1.74 -13.54 14.17
C LYS A 167 2.69 -14.52 13.51
N MET A 168 3.94 -14.58 13.99
CA MET A 168 4.74 -15.78 13.77
C MET A 168 3.95 -16.97 14.33
N LYS A 169 3.56 -17.89 13.46
CA LYS A 169 3.10 -19.21 13.89
C LYS A 169 4.28 -20.05 14.35
#